data_AF-A0A240UDB0-F1
#
_entry.id   AF-A0A240UDB0-F1
#
_cell.length_a   1.000
_cell.length_b   1.000
_cell.length_c   1.000
_cell.angle_alpha   90.00
_cell.angle_beta   90.00
_cell.angle_gamma   90.00
#
_symmetry.space_group_name_H-M   'P 1'
#
loop_
_entity.id
_entity.type
_entity.pdbx_description
1 polymer ?
#
loop_
_entity_poly.entity_id
_entity_poly.type
_entity_poly.pdbx_seq_one_letter_code
_entity_poly.pdbx_strand_id
1 'polypeptide(L)'
;MANGRNKSRKKGSGRDPGGFVALPWSVLDCPAFLGLSHPARSLLLELARQFVFDNNGRLLASAAYLATRGWKSADVITRAKRDLIEAGFIHETVKGHRPNKASWYAVTWQTLDKIAGFDPGAADTFVRGAYQKNATLRPSPGVGKTSIAPSPGVGSAPPTPSPGAIRGVFTVPPTPSRGNHLEMPSAGRQLHH
;
A
#
# COMPACT_ATOMS: atom_id res chain seq x y z
N MET A 1 -7.26 -4.73 -56.54
CA MET A 1 -7.13 -5.08 -55.12
C MET A 1 -6.95 -3.80 -54.32
N ALA A 2 -7.90 -3.45 -53.45
CA ALA A 2 -7.77 -2.32 -52.54
C ALA A 2 -8.29 -2.77 -51.17
N ASN A 3 -7.38 -3.13 -50.26
CA ASN A 3 -7.75 -3.38 -48.87
C ASN A 3 -7.55 -2.09 -48.07
N GLY A 4 -8.67 -1.38 -47.90
CA GLY A 4 -8.75 -0.25 -47.00
C GLY A 4 -8.81 -0.68 -45.53
N ARG A 5 -8.61 0.35 -44.69
CA ARG A 5 -8.91 0.45 -43.25
C ARG A 5 -7.80 -0.02 -42.31
N ASN A 6 -7.03 0.95 -41.85
CA ASN A 6 -6.94 1.11 -40.40
C ASN A 6 -7.34 2.55 -40.05
N LYS A 7 -8.56 2.73 -39.54
CA LYS A 7 -9.00 3.99 -38.93
C LYS A 7 -8.00 4.27 -37.82
N SER A 8 -7.30 5.39 -37.90
CA SER A 8 -6.48 5.91 -36.80
C SER A 8 -7.29 5.85 -35.52
N ARG A 9 -6.93 4.93 -34.63
CA ARG A 9 -7.46 4.89 -33.27
C ARG A 9 -7.14 6.26 -32.69
N LYS A 10 -8.16 7.07 -32.37
CA LYS A 10 -7.98 8.33 -31.63
C LYS A 10 -7.12 7.98 -30.43
N LYS A 11 -5.84 8.36 -30.47
CA LYS A 11 -4.93 8.26 -29.34
C LYS A 11 -5.57 9.15 -28.29
N GLY A 12 -6.17 8.55 -27.25
CA GLY A 12 -6.92 9.30 -26.25
C GLY A 12 -6.02 10.39 -25.69
N SER A 13 -6.29 11.65 -26.03
CA SER A 13 -5.47 12.79 -25.64
C SER A 13 -5.70 13.23 -24.20
N GLY A 14 -6.52 12.48 -23.45
CA GLY A 14 -6.92 12.81 -22.08
C GLY A 14 -6.03 12.20 -20.99
N ARG A 15 -4.92 11.54 -21.36
CA ARG A 15 -4.00 10.92 -20.39
C ARG A 15 -2.56 11.04 -20.88
N ASP A 16 -1.64 11.22 -19.93
CA ASP A 16 -0.21 11.11 -20.17
C ASP A 16 0.18 9.77 -20.80
N PRO A 17 1.18 9.76 -21.70
CA PRO A 17 1.66 8.55 -22.35
C PRO A 17 2.35 7.60 -21.35
N GLY A 18 2.23 6.28 -21.59
CA GLY A 18 2.96 5.26 -20.84
C GLY A 18 2.10 4.11 -20.34
N GLY A 19 2.72 3.21 -19.58
CA GLY A 19 2.05 2.10 -18.93
C GLY A 19 1.18 2.54 -17.75
N PHE A 20 0.38 1.61 -17.24
CA PHE A 20 -0.46 1.85 -16.07
C PHE A 20 -0.45 0.65 -15.15
N VAL A 21 -0.68 0.90 -13.86
CA VAL A 21 -0.88 -0.16 -12.89
C VAL A 21 -2.34 -0.60 -12.96
N ALA A 22 -2.57 -1.85 -13.36
CA ALA A 22 -3.89 -2.46 -13.37
C ALA A 22 -4.20 -3.08 -12.00
N LEU A 23 -4.79 -2.29 -11.10
CA LEU A 23 -5.31 -2.77 -9.82
C LEU A 23 -6.83 -2.92 -9.88
N PRO A 24 -7.36 -4.15 -9.80
CA PRO A 24 -8.81 -4.38 -9.72
C PRO A 24 -9.42 -3.76 -8.47
N TRP A 25 -10.67 -3.29 -8.56
CA TRP A 25 -11.41 -2.82 -7.38
C TRP A 25 -11.57 -3.90 -6.31
N SER A 26 -11.67 -5.18 -6.71
CA SER A 26 -11.67 -6.30 -5.75
C SER A 26 -10.42 -6.34 -4.86
N VAL A 27 -9.28 -5.82 -5.33
CA VAL A 27 -8.05 -5.70 -4.54
C VAL A 27 -8.12 -4.48 -3.62
N LEU A 28 -8.60 -3.34 -4.11
CA LEU A 28 -8.65 -2.08 -3.36
C LEU A 28 -9.73 -2.07 -2.27
N ASP A 29 -10.86 -2.73 -2.54
CA ASP A 29 -12.05 -2.70 -1.68
C ASP A 29 -12.06 -3.85 -0.65
N CYS A 30 -11.10 -4.78 -0.72
CA CYS A 30 -11.04 -5.87 0.22
C CYS A 30 -10.55 -5.42 1.61
N PRO A 31 -11.03 -6.01 2.72
CA PRO A 31 -10.63 -5.58 4.06
C PRO A 31 -9.13 -5.77 4.32
N ALA A 32 -8.49 -6.76 3.69
CA ALA A 32 -7.05 -6.98 3.80
C ALA A 32 -6.25 -5.76 3.32
N PHE A 33 -6.67 -5.10 2.23
CA PHE A 33 -6.01 -3.91 1.69
C PHE A 33 -6.22 -2.69 2.61
N LEU A 34 -7.44 -2.54 3.12
CA LEU A 34 -7.77 -1.51 4.10
C LEU A 34 -6.97 -1.67 5.41
N GLY A 35 -6.59 -2.90 5.77
CA GLY A 35 -5.72 -3.19 6.91
C GLY A 35 -4.21 -3.07 6.65
N LEU A 36 -3.76 -2.84 5.41
CA LEU A 36 -2.32 -2.70 5.12
C LEU A 36 -1.75 -1.39 5.69
N SER A 37 -0.50 -1.45 6.17
CA SER A 37 0.25 -0.25 6.51
C SER A 37 0.53 0.61 5.27
N HIS A 38 0.69 1.92 5.46
CA HIS A 38 1.07 2.84 4.37
C HIS A 38 2.31 2.39 3.57
N PRO A 39 3.44 1.98 4.20
CA PRO A 39 4.58 1.48 3.43
C PRO A 39 4.25 0.19 2.66
N ALA A 40 3.41 -0.71 3.18
CA ALA A 40 3.00 -1.90 2.45
C ALA A 40 2.20 -1.55 1.19
N ARG A 41 1.23 -0.62 1.27
CA ARG A 41 0.49 -0.13 0.10
C ARG A 41 1.42 0.52 -0.94
N SER A 42 2.38 1.33 -0.49
CA SER A 42 3.38 1.93 -1.40
C SER A 42 4.27 0.89 -2.07
N LEU A 43 4.72 -0.14 -1.33
CA LEU A 43 5.51 -1.23 -1.89
C LEU A 43 4.70 -2.06 -2.89
N LEU A 44 3.41 -2.28 -2.62
CA LEU A 44 2.52 -3.00 -3.52
C LEU A 44 2.41 -2.29 -4.88
N LEU A 45 2.30 -0.96 -4.88
CA LEU A 45 2.28 -0.17 -6.11
C LEU A 45 3.60 -0.28 -6.89
N GLU A 46 4.74 -0.34 -6.21
CA GLU A 46 6.04 -0.50 -6.87
C GLU A 46 6.20 -1.90 -7.50
N LEU A 47 5.69 -2.95 -6.85
CA LEU A 47 5.63 -4.29 -7.43
C LEU A 47 4.64 -4.35 -8.60
N ALA A 48 3.45 -3.78 -8.43
CA ALA A 48 2.42 -3.76 -9.47
C ALA A 48 2.85 -2.94 -10.70
N ARG A 49 3.70 -1.92 -10.52
CA ARG A 49 4.34 -1.18 -11.62
C ARG A 49 5.31 -2.03 -12.44
N GLN A 50 5.97 -3.00 -11.82
CA GLN A 50 6.91 -3.90 -12.52
C GLN A 50 6.19 -4.97 -13.34
N PHE A 51 4.95 -5.30 -12.97
CA PHE A 51 4.20 -6.33 -13.66
C PHE A 51 3.87 -5.90 -15.10
N VAL A 52 4.43 -6.64 -16.05
CA VAL A 52 4.22 -6.47 -17.49
C VAL A 52 4.03 -7.86 -18.08
N PHE A 53 2.85 -8.08 -18.66
CA PHE A 53 2.42 -9.26 -19.44
C PHE A 53 2.76 -10.64 -18.86
N ASP A 54 4.02 -11.08 -18.91
CA ASP A 54 4.51 -12.45 -18.67
C ASP A 54 5.61 -12.56 -17.60
N ASN A 55 5.74 -11.56 -16.72
CA ASN A 55 6.79 -11.53 -15.69
C ASN A 55 6.30 -11.70 -14.24
N ASN A 56 5.04 -12.10 -14.02
CA ASN A 56 4.52 -12.33 -12.67
C ASN A 56 5.23 -13.53 -12.04
N GLY A 57 5.93 -13.28 -10.94
CA GLY A 57 6.86 -14.23 -10.32
C GLY A 57 8.33 -13.88 -10.49
N ARG A 58 8.66 -12.76 -11.17
CA ARG A 58 10.00 -12.16 -11.24
C ARG A 58 10.04 -10.70 -10.76
N LEU A 59 9.06 -10.28 -9.99
CA LEU A 59 9.01 -8.90 -9.47
C LEU A 59 10.04 -8.73 -8.34
N LEU A 60 10.72 -7.59 -8.33
CA LEU A 60 11.83 -7.32 -7.41
C LEU A 60 11.41 -6.37 -6.28
N ALA A 61 11.81 -6.72 -5.05
CA ALA A 61 11.73 -5.85 -3.88
C ALA A 61 13.09 -5.79 -3.15
N SER A 62 14.20 -5.87 -3.88
CA SER A 62 15.53 -5.74 -3.31
C SER A 62 15.82 -4.29 -2.92
N ALA A 63 16.58 -4.08 -1.84
CA ALA A 63 16.93 -2.74 -1.40
C ALA A 63 17.70 -1.94 -2.48
N ALA A 64 18.58 -2.60 -3.24
CA ALA A 64 19.31 -1.98 -4.34
C ALA A 64 18.37 -1.46 -5.45
N TYR A 65 17.39 -2.27 -5.89
CA TYR A 65 16.40 -1.84 -6.87
C TYR A 65 15.53 -0.70 -6.30
N LEU A 66 14.99 -0.87 -5.09
CA LEU A 66 14.08 0.10 -4.47
C LEU A 66 14.78 1.42 -4.11
N ALA A 67 16.10 1.44 -3.88
CA ALA A 67 16.87 2.66 -3.67
C ALA A 67 16.79 3.60 -4.89
N THR A 68 16.82 3.04 -6.11
CA THR A 68 16.62 3.82 -7.35
C THR A 68 15.22 4.43 -7.46
N ARG A 69 14.27 3.92 -6.66
CA ARG A 69 12.87 4.34 -6.58
C ARG A 69 12.61 5.22 -5.35
N GLY A 70 13.66 5.63 -4.63
CA GLY A 70 13.58 6.53 -3.48
C GLY A 70 13.42 5.85 -2.11
N TRP A 71 13.47 4.51 -2.03
CA TRP A 71 13.40 3.81 -0.75
C TRP A 71 14.75 3.82 -0.04
N LYS A 72 14.79 4.38 1.17
CA LYS A 72 16.04 4.56 1.93
C LYS A 72 16.22 3.57 3.08
N SER A 73 15.14 2.94 3.55
CA SER A 73 15.17 2.08 4.74
C SER A 73 14.91 0.62 4.40
N ALA A 74 15.93 -0.22 4.59
CA ALA A 74 15.83 -1.67 4.43
C ALA A 74 14.85 -2.30 5.44
N ASP A 75 14.77 -1.75 6.65
CA ASP A 75 13.83 -2.21 7.66
C ASP A 75 12.36 -1.90 7.28
N VAL A 76 12.08 -0.73 6.71
CA VAL A 76 10.74 -0.40 6.20
C VAL A 76 10.37 -1.33 5.04
N ILE A 77 11.29 -1.61 4.11
CA ILE A 77 11.08 -2.58 3.03
C ILE A 77 10.76 -3.96 3.63
N THR A 78 11.51 -4.39 4.64
CA THR A 78 11.33 -5.71 5.28
C THR A 78 9.97 -5.82 5.95
N ARG A 79 9.56 -4.80 6.73
CA ARG A 79 8.24 -4.76 7.37
C ARG A 79 7.10 -4.72 6.34
N ALA A 80 7.24 -3.91 5.30
CA ALA A 80 6.27 -3.81 4.20
C ALA A 80 6.11 -5.13 3.44
N LYS A 81 7.21 -5.83 3.12
CA LYS A 81 7.16 -7.15 2.49
C LYS A 81 6.42 -8.17 3.35
N ARG A 82 6.75 -8.23 4.65
CA ARG A 82 6.09 -9.14 5.59
C ARG A 82 4.59 -8.89 5.63
N ASP A 83 4.19 -7.62 5.74
CA ASP A 83 2.79 -7.18 5.74
C ASP A 83 2.05 -7.64 4.47
N LEU A 84 2.66 -7.48 3.28
CA LEU A 84 2.07 -7.92 2.02
C LEU A 84 1.99 -9.44 1.84
N ILE A 85 2.99 -10.19 2.31
CA ILE A 85 3.00 -11.67 2.26
C ILE A 85 1.92 -12.21 3.20
N GLU A 86 1.87 -11.73 4.44
CA GLU A 86 0.88 -12.15 5.44
C GLU A 86 -0.54 -11.81 5.00
N ALA A 87 -0.75 -10.61 4.46
CA ALA A 87 -2.04 -10.21 3.89
C ALA A 87 -2.35 -10.90 2.55
N GLY A 88 -1.44 -11.70 1.99
CA GLY A 88 -1.68 -12.50 0.78
C GLY A 88 -1.74 -11.70 -0.52
N PHE A 89 -1.18 -10.49 -0.57
CA PHE A 89 -1.11 -9.70 -1.81
C PHE A 89 0.06 -10.08 -2.71
N ILE A 90 1.13 -10.61 -2.11
CA ILE A 90 2.31 -11.07 -2.84
C ILE A 90 2.74 -12.45 -2.37
N HIS A 91 3.35 -13.21 -3.27
CA HIS A 91 3.90 -14.55 -3.02
C HIS A 91 5.40 -14.56 -3.35
N GLU A 92 6.24 -15.11 -2.49
CA GLU A 92 7.68 -15.25 -2.75
C GLU A 92 7.92 -16.49 -3.61
N THR A 93 8.38 -16.28 -4.85
CA THR A 93 8.65 -17.36 -5.82
C THR A 93 10.09 -17.84 -5.76
N VAL A 94 10.99 -16.96 -5.31
CA VAL A 94 12.40 -17.24 -5.11
C VAL A 94 12.86 -16.55 -3.83
N LYS A 95 13.49 -17.31 -2.94
CA LYS A 95 14.14 -16.80 -1.75
C LYS A 95 15.54 -16.31 -2.09
N GLY A 96 15.77 -15.04 -1.85
CA GLY A 96 17.09 -14.45 -1.98
C GLY A 96 18.06 -14.99 -0.95
N HIS A 97 19.32 -15.13 -1.34
CA HIS A 97 20.43 -15.43 -0.43
C HIS A 97 21.65 -14.59 -0.81
N ARG A 98 22.50 -14.32 0.18
CA ARG A 98 23.78 -13.65 -0.05
C ARG A 98 24.70 -14.58 -0.87
N PRO A 99 25.64 -14.03 -1.66
CA PRO A 99 25.82 -12.62 -1.96
C PRO A 99 24.91 -12.07 -3.08
N ASN A 100 24.52 -12.87 -4.07
CA ASN A 100 24.01 -12.36 -5.35
C ASN A 100 22.65 -12.94 -5.82
N LYS A 101 21.82 -13.50 -4.93
CA LYS A 101 20.47 -13.96 -5.31
C LYS A 101 19.41 -13.02 -4.71
N ALA A 102 18.73 -12.27 -5.56
CA ALA A 102 17.59 -11.45 -5.16
C ALA A 102 16.33 -12.31 -5.01
N SER A 103 15.47 -12.00 -4.03
CA SER A 103 14.14 -12.61 -3.96
C SER A 103 13.28 -12.17 -5.12
N TRP A 104 12.44 -13.07 -5.61
CA TRP A 104 11.41 -12.78 -6.59
C TRP A 104 10.02 -12.92 -5.98
N TYR A 105 9.10 -12.09 -6.47
CA TYR A 105 7.73 -12.04 -5.99
C TYR A 105 6.73 -12.09 -7.15
N ALA A 106 5.53 -12.58 -6.85
CA ALA A 106 4.35 -12.51 -7.70
C ALA A 106 3.23 -11.74 -6.99
N VAL A 107 2.43 -10.98 -7.74
CA VAL A 107 1.16 -10.44 -7.23
C VAL A 107 0.08 -11.50 -7.35
N THR A 108 -0.81 -11.59 -6.35
CA THR A 108 -1.75 -12.71 -6.25
C THR A 108 -3.10 -12.43 -6.93
N TRP A 109 -3.42 -11.21 -7.39
CA TRP A 109 -4.63 -10.97 -8.20
C TRP A 109 -4.45 -11.40 -9.67
N GLN A 110 -3.23 -11.67 -10.11
CA GLN A 110 -2.90 -12.21 -11.42
C GLN A 110 -2.54 -13.69 -11.33
N THR A 111 -2.52 -14.38 -12.47
CA THR A 111 -1.98 -15.75 -12.56
C THR A 111 -0.46 -15.72 -12.43
N LEU A 112 0.12 -16.78 -11.87
CA LEU A 112 1.57 -16.95 -11.87
C LEU A 112 2.04 -17.38 -13.27
N ASP A 113 3.07 -16.70 -13.78
CA ASP A 113 3.60 -17.01 -15.11
C ASP A 113 4.54 -18.22 -15.07
N LYS A 114 4.62 -18.95 -16.19
CA LYS A 114 5.47 -20.14 -16.34
C LYS A 114 6.91 -19.72 -16.59
N ILE A 115 7.61 -19.40 -15.51
CA ILE A 115 8.97 -18.88 -15.54
C ILE A 115 9.94 -19.88 -14.92
N ALA A 116 11.07 -20.13 -15.59
CA ALA A 116 12.13 -20.98 -15.05
C ALA A 116 12.86 -20.32 -13.86
N GLY A 117 13.31 -21.13 -12.91
CA GLY A 117 14.17 -20.70 -11.80
C GLY A 117 13.44 -20.34 -10.50
N PHE A 118 12.15 -20.66 -10.38
CA PHE A 118 11.45 -20.66 -9.09
C PHE A 118 12.09 -21.67 -8.13
N ASP A 119 11.99 -21.39 -6.83
CA ASP A 119 12.40 -22.36 -5.83
C ASP A 119 11.44 -23.58 -5.86
N PRO A 120 11.92 -24.79 -5.51
CA PRO A 120 11.08 -25.99 -5.53
C PRO A 120 9.80 -25.82 -4.68
N GLY A 121 8.63 -26.16 -5.26
CA GLY A 121 7.33 -26.03 -4.61
C GLY A 121 6.77 -24.61 -4.53
N ALA A 122 7.50 -23.58 -4.97
CA ALA A 122 7.02 -22.21 -4.91
C ALA A 122 5.82 -21.96 -5.85
N ALA A 123 5.78 -22.63 -7.00
CA ALA A 123 4.63 -22.56 -7.91
C ALA A 123 3.40 -23.29 -7.34
N ASP A 124 3.60 -24.43 -6.68
CA ASP A 124 2.51 -25.26 -6.13
C ASP A 124 1.83 -24.60 -4.93
N THR A 125 2.56 -23.78 -4.19
CA THR A 125 2.05 -23.03 -3.02
C THR A 125 1.40 -21.70 -3.40
N PHE A 126 1.49 -21.28 -4.67
CA PHE A 126 0.87 -20.04 -5.12
C PHE A 126 -0.66 -20.14 -5.14
N VAL A 127 -1.32 -19.17 -4.49
CA VAL A 127 -2.79 -19.07 -4.47
C VAL A 127 -3.23 -17.74 -5.07
N ARG A 128 -3.91 -17.79 -6.22
CA ARG A 128 -4.55 -16.62 -6.81
C ARG A 128 -5.66 -16.12 -5.88
N GLY A 129 -5.68 -14.82 -5.61
CA GLY A 129 -6.66 -14.18 -4.74
C GLY A 129 -6.45 -14.44 -3.26
N ALA A 130 -5.25 -14.82 -2.81
CA ALA A 130 -4.97 -15.13 -1.40
C ALA A 130 -5.42 -14.02 -0.41
N TYR A 131 -5.33 -12.76 -0.81
CA TYR A 131 -5.80 -11.60 -0.04
C TYR A 131 -7.29 -11.62 0.33
N GLN A 132 -8.12 -12.37 -0.41
CA GLN A 132 -9.56 -12.48 -0.11
C GLN A 132 -9.81 -13.36 1.12
N LYS A 133 -8.93 -14.32 1.41
CA LYS A 133 -9.05 -15.26 2.53
C LYS A 133 -8.43 -14.71 3.81
N ASN A 134 -7.33 -13.96 3.68
CA ASN A 134 -6.56 -13.50 4.84
C ASN A 134 -7.15 -12.25 5.52
N ALA A 135 -8.17 -11.63 4.93
CA ALA A 135 -8.85 -10.45 5.47
C ALA A 135 -9.45 -10.68 6.88
N THR A 136 -9.93 -11.88 7.18
CA THR A 136 -10.54 -12.23 8.48
C THR A 136 -9.53 -12.55 9.58
N LEU A 137 -8.27 -12.80 9.22
CA LEU A 137 -7.24 -13.30 10.13
C LEU A 137 -6.35 -12.18 10.70
N ARG A 138 -6.49 -10.95 10.19
CA ARG A 138 -5.68 -9.81 10.63
C ARG A 138 -6.46 -9.02 11.68
N PRO A 139 -6.07 -9.07 12.96
CA PRO A 139 -6.65 -8.16 13.94
C PRO A 139 -6.38 -6.73 13.49
N SER A 140 -7.37 -5.83 13.65
CA SER A 140 -7.19 -4.41 13.36
C SER A 140 -5.94 -3.90 14.07
N PRO A 141 -5.15 -2.98 13.46
CA PRO A 141 -3.94 -2.43 14.07
C PRO A 141 -4.32 -1.44 15.19
N GLY A 142 -5.07 -1.91 16.18
CA GLY A 142 -5.43 -1.20 17.40
C GLY A 142 -4.45 -1.54 18.51
N VAL A 143 -3.14 -1.38 18.26
CA VAL A 143 -2.24 -1.15 19.39
C VAL A 143 -2.34 0.34 19.67
N GLY A 144 -3.31 0.72 20.51
CA GLY A 144 -3.23 1.99 21.20
C GLY A 144 -1.84 2.05 21.83
N LYS A 145 -1.04 3.06 21.49
CA LYS A 145 0.21 3.33 22.20
C LYS A 145 -0.18 3.39 23.67
N THR A 146 0.27 2.42 24.46
CA THR A 146 0.20 2.54 25.91
C THR A 146 0.98 3.81 26.24
N SER A 147 0.25 4.82 26.72
CA SER A 147 0.87 5.99 27.31
C SER A 147 1.57 5.49 28.57
N ILE A 148 2.86 5.17 28.47
CA ILE A 148 3.72 5.02 29.63
C ILE A 148 4.10 6.44 30.06
N ALA A 149 3.11 7.18 30.55
CA ALA A 149 3.34 8.38 31.33
C ALA A 149 3.27 7.94 32.79
N PRO A 150 4.32 8.15 33.61
CA PRO A 150 4.20 8.03 35.05
C PRO A 150 3.18 9.05 35.54
N SER A 151 2.20 8.61 36.32
CA SER A 151 1.24 9.48 37.00
C SER A 151 1.99 10.50 37.87
N PRO A 152 1.76 11.83 37.73
CA PRO A 152 2.28 12.78 38.70
C PRO A 152 1.39 12.69 39.95
N GLY A 153 1.95 12.17 41.04
CA GLY A 153 1.32 12.18 42.35
C GLY A 153 1.13 13.62 42.85
N VAL A 154 -0.09 13.92 43.29
CA VAL A 154 -0.50 15.17 43.95
C VAL A 154 -0.02 15.18 45.40
N GLY A 155 0.49 16.33 45.87
CA GLY A 155 0.66 16.58 47.30
C GLY A 155 1.32 17.91 47.65
N SER A 156 0.65 19.04 47.39
CA SER A 156 0.39 20.13 48.36
C SER A 156 0.01 21.44 47.65
N ALA A 157 -1.01 22.12 48.18
CA ALA A 157 -1.58 23.37 47.68
C ALA A 157 -1.04 24.59 48.47
N PRO A 158 -1.52 25.84 48.25
CA PRO A 158 -0.73 26.99 47.79
C PRO A 158 -0.44 28.02 48.90
N PRO A 159 0.29 29.11 48.58
CA PRO A 159 -0.24 30.41 48.97
C PRO A 159 -0.24 31.42 47.81
N THR A 160 -1.33 32.19 47.78
CA THR A 160 -1.77 33.24 46.85
C THR A 160 -0.96 34.56 47.04
N PRO A 161 -1.29 35.68 46.34
CA PRO A 161 -0.71 36.17 45.08
C PRO A 161 0.07 37.50 45.24
N SER A 162 0.57 38.06 44.13
CA SER A 162 0.69 39.52 44.00
C SER A 162 0.40 39.97 42.55
N PRO A 163 -0.20 41.16 42.36
CA PRO A 163 -0.99 41.50 41.20
C PRO A 163 -0.16 42.25 40.17
N GLY A 164 -0.16 41.80 38.91
CA GLY A 164 0.63 42.47 37.89
C GLY A 164 0.26 42.08 36.46
N ALA A 165 -0.40 43.02 35.79
CA ALA A 165 -0.34 43.30 34.36
C ALA A 165 -1.19 42.47 33.36
N ILE A 166 -2.26 43.16 32.94
CA ILE A 166 -2.75 43.40 31.57
C ILE A 166 -3.43 42.24 30.81
N ARG A 167 -4.74 42.44 30.62
CA ARG A 167 -5.64 41.74 29.72
C ARG A 167 -5.23 41.97 28.26
N GLY A 168 -4.78 40.93 27.57
CA GLY A 168 -4.77 40.87 26.11
C GLY A 168 -6.07 40.22 25.62
N VAL A 169 -6.97 41.02 25.04
CA VAL A 169 -8.17 40.53 24.37
C VAL A 169 -7.74 39.82 23.09
N PHE A 170 -7.81 38.49 23.06
CA PHE A 170 -7.71 37.74 21.80
C PHE A 170 -9.07 37.77 21.11
N THR A 171 -9.20 38.65 20.13
CA THR A 171 -10.25 38.58 19.12
C THR A 171 -10.12 37.28 18.33
N VAL A 172 -11.10 36.38 18.45
CA VAL A 172 -11.50 35.43 17.40
C VAL A 172 -12.38 36.22 16.39
N PRO A 173 -12.80 35.76 15.18
CA PRO A 173 -12.42 34.71 14.19
C PRO A 173 -12.12 35.34 12.77
N PRO A 174 -12.03 34.63 11.61
CA PRO A 174 -12.63 33.33 11.24
C PRO A 174 -11.66 32.31 10.65
N THR A 175 -11.56 31.17 11.34
CA THR A 175 -11.26 29.91 10.66
C THR A 175 -12.49 29.55 9.83
N PRO A 176 -12.40 29.39 8.49
CA PRO A 176 -13.52 28.85 7.73
C PRO A 176 -13.87 27.46 8.26
N SER A 177 -15.16 27.19 8.45
CA SER A 177 -15.66 25.91 8.94
C SER A 177 -15.08 24.78 8.09
N ARG A 178 -14.48 23.77 8.73
CA ARG A 178 -14.10 22.52 8.08
C ARG A 178 -15.36 21.86 7.49
N GLY A 179 -15.64 22.13 6.23
CA GLY A 179 -16.54 21.32 5.43
C GLY A 179 -15.85 19.99 5.16
N ASN A 180 -16.26 18.92 5.85
CA ASN A 180 -16.05 17.59 5.29
C ASN A 180 -16.89 17.54 4.01
N HIS A 181 -16.28 17.36 2.85
CA HIS A 181 -17.03 17.16 1.61
C HIS A 181 -17.81 15.85 1.75
N LEU A 182 -19.14 15.93 1.87
CA LEU A 182 -20.04 14.79 1.98
C LEU A 182 -20.36 14.15 0.62
N GLU A 183 -19.77 14.65 -0.47
CA GLU A 183 -19.91 14.02 -1.78
C GLU A 183 -19.25 12.64 -1.78
N MET A 184 -20.06 11.61 -1.93
CA MET A 184 -19.58 10.26 -2.14
C MET A 184 -19.01 10.14 -3.56
N PRO A 185 -17.85 9.49 -3.76
CA PRO A 185 -17.34 9.23 -5.10
C PRO A 185 -18.35 8.41 -5.90
N SER A 186 -18.49 8.71 -7.19
CA SER A 186 -19.41 8.00 -8.09
C SER A 186 -19.21 6.49 -7.99
N ALA A 187 -20.28 5.77 -7.64
CA ALA A 187 -20.23 4.33 -7.47
C ALA A 187 -19.84 3.64 -8.78
N GLY A 188 -18.75 2.89 -8.74
CA GLY A 188 -18.33 2.05 -9.84
C GLY A 188 -19.31 0.89 -10.04
N ARG A 189 -19.87 0.73 -11.24
CA ARG A 189 -20.82 -0.36 -11.56
C ARG A 189 -20.09 -1.71 -11.47
N GLN A 190 -20.34 -2.47 -10.40
CA GLN A 190 -19.88 -3.86 -10.28
C GLN A 190 -20.67 -4.72 -11.28
N LEU A 191 -20.02 -5.12 -12.37
CA LEU A 191 -20.54 -6.15 -13.27
C LEU A 191 -20.16 -7.51 -12.67
N HIS A 192 -21.12 -8.15 -12.02
CA HIS A 192 -21.01 -9.56 -11.64
C HIS A 192 -21.06 -10.40 -12.93
N HIS A 193 -20.04 -11.23 -13.12
CA HIS A 193 -20.00 -12.30 -14.12
C HIS A 193 -20.05 -13.64 -13.39
#